data_AF-A0A382AMV5-F1
#
_entry.id   AF-A0A382AMV5-F1
#
_cell.length_a   1.000
_cell.length_b   1.000
_cell.length_c   1.000
_cell.angle_alpha   90.00
_cell.angle_beta   90.00
_cell.angle_gamma   90.00
#
_symmetry.space_group_name_H-M   'P 1'
#
loop_
_entity.id
_entity.type
_entity.pdbx_description
1 polymer ?
#
loop_
_entity_poly.entity_id
_entity_poly.type
_entity_poly.pdbx_seq_one_letter_code
_entity_poly.pdbx_strand_id
1 'polypeptide(L)'
;VIAQDASSSIQDTNIYSHLSFLAKQSETNFDVFTYHFDEYVKEGITTENTGLQTNYSKLFDQIDSRFVNRNVTALVFVTDGLYNVGENPLYKSNTQNIPIYPIALGDTVQQKDLLIKEVMYNEIAFLGNDFPIEISIESFNCKNENIELKLYDSRSLLHKQKIIINKNDFYFKLPL
;
A
#
# COMPACT_ATOMS: atom_id res chain seq x y z
N VAL A 1 -11.41 -18.14 -0.45
CA VAL A 1 -11.43 -16.71 -0.07
C VAL A 1 -11.04 -15.89 -1.28
N ILE A 2 -11.74 -14.78 -1.55
CA ILE A 2 -11.38 -13.82 -2.61
C ILE A 2 -11.07 -12.49 -1.92
N ALA A 3 -9.88 -11.95 -2.15
CA ALA A 3 -9.44 -10.70 -1.56
C ALA A 3 -9.05 -9.70 -2.66
N GLN A 4 -9.67 -8.53 -2.61
CA GLN A 4 -9.43 -7.40 -3.51
C GLN A 4 -8.57 -6.35 -2.81
N ASP A 5 -7.50 -5.92 -3.45
CA ASP A 5 -6.81 -4.71 -3.05
C ASP A 5 -7.64 -3.47 -3.47
N ALA A 6 -7.90 -2.60 -2.51
CA ALA A 6 -8.70 -1.38 -2.67
C ALA A 6 -7.84 -0.12 -2.57
N SER A 7 -6.53 -0.25 -2.80
CA SER A 7 -5.61 0.87 -2.87
C SER A 7 -5.89 1.78 -4.09
N SER A 8 -5.59 3.07 -3.94
CA SER A 8 -5.80 4.08 -4.96
C SER A 8 -4.92 3.91 -6.21
N SER A 9 -3.90 3.05 -6.15
CA SER A 9 -3.09 2.71 -7.32
C SER A 9 -3.84 1.83 -8.33
N ILE A 10 -4.91 1.15 -7.90
CA ILE A 10 -5.71 0.28 -8.76
C ILE A 10 -6.77 1.08 -9.50
N GLN A 11 -6.52 1.31 -10.79
CA GLN A 11 -7.39 2.11 -11.66
C GLN A 11 -8.42 1.30 -12.46
N ASP A 12 -8.34 -0.04 -12.45
CA ASP A 12 -9.28 -0.89 -13.21
C ASP A 12 -10.63 -0.98 -12.49
N THR A 13 -11.59 -0.18 -12.95
CA THR A 13 -12.96 -0.16 -12.41
C THR A 13 -13.78 -1.39 -12.78
N ASN A 14 -13.37 -2.15 -13.82
CA ASN A 14 -14.10 -3.35 -14.24
C ASN A 14 -13.86 -4.54 -13.29
N ILE A 15 -12.83 -4.49 -12.46
CA ILE A 15 -12.43 -5.61 -11.60
C ILE A 15 -13.53 -6.01 -10.62
N TYR A 16 -14.31 -5.03 -10.12
CA TYR A 16 -15.45 -5.28 -9.24
C TYR A 16 -16.44 -6.28 -9.87
N SER A 17 -16.79 -6.05 -11.15
CA SER A 17 -17.77 -6.89 -11.86
C SER A 17 -17.24 -8.30 -12.08
N HIS A 18 -15.96 -8.43 -12.45
CA HIS A 18 -15.31 -9.73 -12.66
C HIS A 18 -15.19 -10.53 -11.36
N LEU A 19 -14.81 -9.89 -10.25
CA LEU A 19 -14.71 -10.56 -8.96
C LEU A 19 -16.07 -10.96 -8.41
N SER A 20 -17.08 -10.11 -8.58
CA SER A 20 -18.46 -10.42 -8.16
C SER A 20 -19.02 -11.61 -8.95
N PHE A 21 -18.74 -11.66 -10.26
CA PHE A 21 -19.09 -12.79 -11.11
C PHE A 21 -18.36 -14.07 -10.69
N LEU A 22 -17.04 -13.98 -10.46
CA LEU A 22 -16.22 -15.11 -10.00
C LEU A 22 -16.71 -15.67 -8.66
N ALA A 23 -17.03 -14.79 -7.71
CA ALA A 23 -17.58 -15.17 -6.41
C ALA A 23 -18.86 -15.98 -6.60
N LYS A 24 -19.81 -15.45 -7.38
CA LYS A 24 -21.10 -16.09 -7.63
C LYS A 24 -20.99 -17.43 -8.37
N GLN A 25 -20.07 -17.56 -9.33
CA GLN A 25 -19.83 -18.84 -9.99
C GLN A 25 -19.24 -19.88 -9.03
N SER A 26 -18.35 -19.44 -8.13
CA SER A 26 -17.65 -20.32 -7.20
C SER A 26 -18.54 -20.85 -6.06
N GLU A 27 -19.61 -20.13 -5.72
CA GLU A 27 -20.61 -20.54 -4.71
C GLU A 27 -21.30 -21.88 -5.04
N THR A 28 -21.24 -22.33 -6.30
CA THR A 28 -21.79 -23.64 -6.71
C THR A 28 -21.07 -24.82 -6.07
N ASN A 29 -19.77 -24.67 -5.76
CA ASN A 29 -18.91 -25.75 -5.27
C ASN A 29 -18.20 -25.41 -3.95
N PHE A 30 -18.21 -24.15 -3.52
CA PHE A 30 -17.41 -23.67 -2.39
C PHE A 30 -18.16 -22.65 -1.53
N ASP A 31 -17.84 -22.60 -0.24
CA ASP A 31 -18.16 -21.46 0.61
C ASP A 31 -17.24 -20.28 0.26
N VAL A 32 -17.82 -19.23 -0.33
CA VAL A 32 -17.07 -18.06 -0.79
C VAL A 32 -17.13 -16.95 0.24
N PHE A 33 -15.95 -16.52 0.70
CA PHE A 33 -15.78 -15.34 1.53
C PHE A 33 -15.02 -14.28 0.74
N THR A 34 -15.60 -13.09 0.64
CA THR A 34 -15.03 -11.95 -0.07
C THR A 34 -14.55 -10.88 0.89
N TYR A 35 -13.40 -10.30 0.59
CA TYR A 35 -12.82 -9.20 1.33
C TYR A 35 -12.25 -8.17 0.37
N HIS A 36 -12.14 -6.95 0.86
CA HIS A 36 -11.27 -5.93 0.29
C HIS A 36 -10.36 -5.38 1.38
N PHE A 37 -9.18 -4.91 0.98
CA PHE A 37 -8.20 -4.41 1.93
C PHE A 37 -7.44 -3.21 1.40
N ASP A 38 -7.07 -2.32 2.31
CA ASP A 38 -6.24 -1.14 2.11
C ASP A 38 -5.29 -0.99 3.32
N GLU A 39 -5.53 0.01 4.17
CA GLU A 39 -5.04 0.10 5.54
C GLU A 39 -5.75 -0.91 6.47
N TYR A 40 -7.00 -1.27 6.19
CA TYR A 40 -7.82 -2.20 6.96
C TYR A 40 -8.45 -3.27 6.06
N VAL A 41 -8.85 -4.38 6.66
CA VAL A 41 -9.56 -5.45 5.94
C VAL A 41 -11.05 -5.34 6.23
N LYS A 42 -11.86 -5.33 5.19
CA LYS A 42 -13.32 -5.22 5.24
C LYS A 42 -13.95 -6.35 4.45
N GLU A 43 -15.17 -6.75 4.84
CA GLU A 43 -15.93 -7.77 4.11
C GLU A 43 -16.51 -7.22 2.80
N GLY A 44 -16.67 -8.09 1.81
CA GLY A 44 -17.23 -7.76 0.52
C GLY A 44 -16.20 -7.28 -0.50
N ILE A 45 -16.64 -7.16 -1.75
CA ILE A 45 -15.91 -6.56 -2.87
C ILE A 45 -16.35 -5.10 -2.95
N THR A 46 -15.44 -4.18 -3.27
CA THR A 46 -15.73 -2.74 -3.34
C THR A 46 -15.52 -2.18 -4.74
N THR A 47 -16.33 -1.17 -5.09
CA THR A 47 -16.11 -0.33 -6.28
C THR A 47 -15.21 0.87 -5.98
N GLU A 48 -14.91 1.12 -4.71
CA GLU A 48 -14.14 2.28 -4.26
C GLU A 48 -12.70 1.86 -3.94
N ASN A 49 -11.77 2.31 -4.76
CA ASN A 49 -10.33 2.12 -4.57
C ASN A 49 -9.72 3.45 -4.07
N THR A 50 -9.94 3.76 -2.79
CA THR A 50 -9.52 5.03 -2.18
C THR A 50 -8.41 4.87 -1.13
N GLY A 51 -7.98 3.63 -0.88
CA GLY A 51 -6.98 3.30 0.11
C GLY A 51 -5.61 3.88 -0.23
N LEU A 52 -5.00 4.64 0.69
CA LEU A 52 -3.63 5.15 0.48
C LEU A 52 -2.55 4.13 0.85
N GLN A 53 -2.96 3.00 1.44
CA GLN A 53 -2.07 1.94 1.90
C GLN A 53 -2.49 0.62 1.28
N THR A 54 -1.49 -0.22 1.10
CA THR A 54 -1.63 -1.61 0.67
C THR A 54 -0.92 -2.47 1.69
N ASN A 55 -1.68 -3.05 2.62
CA ASN A 55 -1.16 -3.82 3.75
C ASN A 55 -1.56 -5.30 3.69
N TYR A 56 -0.71 -6.11 3.05
CA TYR A 56 -0.97 -7.55 2.92
C TYR A 56 -0.85 -8.29 4.26
N SER A 57 -0.05 -7.79 5.20
CA SER A 57 0.12 -8.45 6.51
C SER A 57 -1.21 -8.51 7.26
N LYS A 58 -1.97 -7.40 7.29
CA LYS A 58 -3.29 -7.38 7.93
C LYS A 58 -4.29 -8.31 7.26
N LEU A 59 -4.24 -8.45 5.93
CA LEU A 59 -5.09 -9.42 5.22
C LEU A 59 -4.76 -10.85 5.68
N PHE A 60 -3.47 -11.20 5.70
CA PHE A 60 -3.05 -12.54 6.10
C PHE A 60 -3.41 -12.81 7.57
N ASP A 61 -3.14 -11.87 8.47
CA ASP A 61 -3.51 -11.99 9.90
C ASP A 61 -5.02 -12.17 10.08
N GLN A 62 -5.84 -11.48 9.29
CA GLN A 62 -7.30 -11.58 9.33
C GLN A 62 -7.78 -12.95 8.83
N ILE A 63 -7.18 -13.46 7.74
CA ILE A 63 -7.49 -14.80 7.22
C ILE A 63 -7.10 -15.86 8.25
N ASP A 64 -5.90 -15.77 8.82
CA ASP A 64 -5.42 -16.70 9.84
C ASP A 64 -6.35 -16.70 11.05
N SER A 65 -6.66 -15.52 11.58
CA SER A 65 -7.48 -15.37 12.79
C SER A 65 -8.93 -15.84 12.59
N ARG A 66 -9.51 -15.63 11.40
CA ARG A 66 -10.91 -15.96 11.13
C ARG A 66 -11.13 -17.41 10.72
N PHE A 67 -10.13 -18.01 10.07
CA PHE A 67 -10.21 -19.36 9.54
C PHE A 67 -9.33 -20.36 10.30
N VAL A 68 -8.93 -20.03 11.54
CA VAL A 68 -8.27 -20.96 12.46
C VAL A 68 -9.06 -22.28 12.49
N ASN A 69 -8.35 -23.40 12.30
CA ASN A 69 -8.90 -24.76 12.27
C ASN A 69 -9.96 -25.02 11.19
N ARG A 70 -10.07 -24.17 10.17
CA ARG A 70 -10.91 -24.41 8.99
C ARG A 70 -10.00 -24.68 7.80
N ASN A 71 -10.41 -25.61 6.94
CA ASN A 71 -9.68 -25.88 5.72
C ASN A 71 -10.00 -24.78 4.69
N VAL A 72 -9.06 -23.87 4.45
CA VAL A 72 -9.18 -22.88 3.38
C VAL A 72 -8.58 -23.46 2.11
N THR A 73 -9.44 -23.79 1.14
CA THR A 73 -9.03 -24.43 -0.12
C THR A 73 -8.10 -23.55 -0.96
N ALA A 74 -8.38 -22.24 -1.00
CA ALA A 74 -7.63 -21.29 -1.81
C ALA A 74 -7.88 -19.85 -1.36
N LEU A 75 -6.84 -19.02 -1.51
CA LEU A 75 -6.93 -17.57 -1.50
C LEU A 75 -6.72 -17.06 -2.93
N VAL A 76 -7.76 -16.49 -3.54
CA VAL A 76 -7.64 -15.70 -4.78
C VAL A 76 -7.38 -14.27 -4.37
N PHE A 77 -6.28 -13.71 -4.85
CA PHE A 77 -5.76 -12.44 -4.38
C PHE A 77 -5.57 -11.50 -5.56
N VAL A 78 -6.15 -10.31 -5.53
CA VAL A 78 -6.15 -9.40 -6.69
C VAL A 78 -5.54 -8.07 -6.30
N THR A 79 -4.43 -7.69 -6.93
CA THR A 79 -3.64 -6.51 -6.57
C THR A 79 -2.71 -6.11 -7.73
N ASP A 80 -2.19 -4.90 -7.71
CA ASP A 80 -1.06 -4.47 -8.56
C ASP A 80 0.31 -4.96 -8.04
N GLY A 81 0.35 -5.60 -6.87
CA GLY A 81 1.56 -6.18 -6.28
C GLY A 81 2.42 -5.21 -5.48
N LEU A 82 2.02 -3.94 -5.37
CA LEU A 82 2.79 -2.89 -4.70
C LEU A 82 2.30 -2.67 -3.26
N TYR A 83 2.83 -3.46 -2.33
CA TYR A 83 2.62 -3.20 -0.90
C TYR A 83 3.52 -2.07 -0.39
N ASN A 84 2.99 -1.22 0.50
CA ASN A 84 3.73 -0.09 1.08
C ASN A 84 3.73 -0.07 2.61
N VAL A 85 2.99 -0.98 3.25
CA VAL A 85 2.94 -1.14 4.71
C VAL A 85 2.93 -2.62 5.07
N GLY A 86 3.61 -2.96 6.17
CA GLY A 86 3.63 -4.32 6.73
C GLY A 86 4.88 -5.12 6.33
N GLU A 87 4.86 -6.38 6.71
CA GLU A 87 5.92 -7.35 6.46
C GLU A 87 5.98 -7.77 4.99
N ASN A 88 7.15 -8.25 4.56
CA ASN A 88 7.30 -8.76 3.20
C ASN A 88 6.31 -9.94 2.96
N PRO A 89 5.45 -9.83 1.94
CA PRO A 89 4.40 -10.81 1.66
C PRO A 89 4.92 -12.22 1.42
N LEU A 90 6.12 -12.39 0.87
CA LEU A 90 6.70 -13.71 0.62
C LEU A 90 6.98 -14.47 1.93
N TYR A 91 7.43 -13.76 2.97
CA TYR A 91 7.66 -14.40 4.27
C TYR A 91 6.37 -14.61 5.04
N LYS A 92 5.45 -13.64 4.97
CA LYS A 92 4.15 -13.73 5.66
C LYS A 92 3.21 -14.77 5.06
N SER A 93 3.18 -14.91 3.73
CA SER A 93 2.36 -15.94 3.07
C SER A 93 2.85 -17.36 3.35
N ASN A 94 4.17 -17.56 3.51
CA ASN A 94 4.74 -18.87 3.82
C ASN A 94 4.34 -19.42 5.20
N THR A 95 3.82 -18.59 6.11
CA THR A 95 3.24 -19.09 7.36
C THR A 95 1.84 -19.69 7.17
N GLN A 96 1.22 -19.47 6.00
CA GLN A 96 -0.09 -20.00 5.66
C GLN A 96 0.03 -21.27 4.82
N ASN A 97 -0.57 -22.37 5.29
CA ASN A 97 -0.72 -23.61 4.52
C ASN A 97 -1.89 -23.53 3.52
N ILE A 98 -2.06 -22.37 2.87
CA ILE A 98 -3.19 -22.09 1.97
C ILE A 98 -2.62 -21.80 0.57
N PRO A 99 -3.08 -22.47 -0.49
CA PRO A 99 -2.72 -22.11 -1.86
C PRO A 99 -3.17 -20.68 -2.19
N ILE A 100 -2.22 -19.83 -2.61
CA ILE A 100 -2.48 -18.44 -3.00
C ILE A 100 -2.39 -18.31 -4.52
N TYR A 101 -3.44 -17.76 -5.13
CA TYR A 101 -3.55 -17.51 -6.56
C TYR A 101 -3.63 -16.00 -6.81
N PRO A 102 -2.50 -15.33 -7.10
CA PRO A 102 -2.48 -13.92 -7.38
C PRO A 102 -2.99 -13.62 -8.80
N ILE A 103 -3.81 -12.58 -8.92
CA ILE A 103 -4.22 -11.94 -10.17
C ILE A 103 -3.59 -10.55 -10.14
N ALA A 104 -2.55 -10.37 -10.95
CA ALA A 104 -1.86 -9.10 -11.08
C ALA A 104 -2.72 -8.11 -11.89
N LEU A 105 -2.92 -6.91 -11.35
CA LEU A 105 -3.57 -5.79 -12.01
C LEU A 105 -2.54 -4.75 -12.45
N GLY A 106 -2.83 -4.07 -13.55
CA GLY A 106 -2.04 -2.92 -14.01
C GLY A 106 -1.21 -3.18 -15.25
N ASP A 107 -0.53 -2.12 -15.66
CA ASP A 107 0.40 -2.06 -16.78
C ASP A 107 1.78 -1.70 -16.23
N THR A 108 2.84 -2.17 -16.88
CA THR A 108 4.25 -1.96 -16.48
C THR A 108 4.71 -0.50 -16.57
N VAL A 109 3.84 0.42 -16.97
CA VAL A 109 4.16 1.83 -17.16
C VAL A 109 4.26 2.55 -15.82
N GLN A 110 5.44 3.06 -15.52
CA GLN A 110 5.72 3.83 -14.32
C GLN A 110 4.87 5.10 -14.27
N GLN A 111 4.06 5.25 -13.22
CA GLN A 111 3.20 6.41 -13.03
C GLN A 111 3.98 7.63 -12.51
N LYS A 112 3.38 8.81 -12.69
CA LYS A 112 3.87 10.04 -12.07
C LYS A 112 3.64 9.97 -10.57
N ASP A 113 4.71 9.99 -9.79
CA ASP A 113 4.64 9.82 -8.34
C ASP A 113 5.72 10.64 -7.61
N LEU A 114 5.43 11.02 -6.37
CA LEU A 114 6.29 11.79 -5.48
C LEU A 114 6.10 11.30 -4.05
N LEU A 115 7.18 10.86 -3.41
CA LEU A 115 7.15 10.36 -2.05
C LEU A 115 8.26 10.95 -1.18
N ILE A 116 8.00 10.98 0.13
CA ILE A 116 9.05 11.08 1.14
C ILE A 116 9.62 9.67 1.30
N LYS A 117 10.84 9.47 0.83
CA LYS A 117 11.51 8.17 0.84
C LYS A 117 11.93 7.76 2.25
N GLU A 118 12.50 8.70 2.98
CA GLU A 118 13.07 8.45 4.29
C GLU A 118 13.15 9.76 5.08
N VAL A 119 12.96 9.67 6.39
CA VAL A 119 13.25 10.76 7.33
C VAL A 119 14.20 10.21 8.38
N MET A 120 15.46 10.66 8.34
CA MET A 120 16.47 10.30 9.32
C MET A 120 16.54 11.37 10.39
N TYR A 121 16.45 10.95 11.65
CA TYR A 121 16.55 11.82 12.81
C TYR A 121 17.10 11.03 14.00
N ASN A 122 17.55 11.73 15.03
CA ASN A 122 17.94 11.09 16.28
C ASN A 122 16.70 10.75 17.11
N GLU A 123 16.49 9.45 17.40
CA GLU A 123 15.37 9.01 18.25
C GLU A 123 15.45 9.56 19.69
N ILE A 124 16.67 9.82 20.17
CA ILE A 124 16.93 10.41 21.48
C ILE A 124 17.65 11.74 21.29
N ALA A 125 17.02 12.82 21.76
CA ALA A 125 17.60 14.15 21.82
C ALA A 125 17.58 14.66 23.27
N PHE A 126 18.63 15.36 23.67
CA PHE A 126 18.70 15.98 24.99
C PHE A 126 18.01 17.34 24.97
N LEU A 127 17.27 17.64 26.04
CA LEU A 127 16.61 18.93 26.19
C LEU A 127 17.63 20.08 26.05
N GLY A 128 17.35 21.01 25.14
CA GLY A 128 18.18 22.18 24.89
C GLY A 128 19.26 22.00 23.81
N ASN A 129 19.38 20.81 23.21
CA ASN A 129 20.26 20.58 22.07
C ASN A 129 19.48 20.60 20.75
N ASP A 130 20.05 21.25 19.74
CA ASP A 130 19.62 21.08 18.36
C ASP A 130 20.13 19.73 17.82
N PHE A 131 19.34 19.10 16.97
CA PHE A 131 19.71 17.86 16.28
C PHE A 131 19.25 17.94 14.81
N PRO A 132 20.03 17.35 13.89
CA PRO A 132 19.70 17.41 12.47
C PRO A 132 18.55 16.46 12.13
N ILE A 133 17.78 16.82 11.12
CA ILE A 133 16.80 15.97 10.45
C ILE A 133 17.16 15.93 8.97
N GLU A 134 17.34 14.73 8.41
CA GLU A 134 17.53 14.57 6.96
C GLU A 134 16.27 13.99 6.33
N ILE A 135 15.72 14.69 5.34
CA ILE A 135 14.54 14.24 4.60
C ILE A 135 14.99 13.86 3.19
N SER A 136 14.77 12.60 2.80
CA SER A 136 14.97 12.11 1.44
C SER A 136 13.65 12.13 0.67
N ILE A 137 13.64 12.76 -0.50
CA ILE A 137 12.50 12.84 -1.39
C ILE A 137 12.85 12.11 -2.69
N GLU A 138 11.94 11.29 -3.17
CA GLU A 138 12.06 10.55 -4.43
C GLU A 138 10.83 10.87 -5.29
N SER A 139 11.02 11.06 -6.60
CA SER A 139 9.93 11.24 -7.54
C SER A 139 10.19 10.55 -8.86
N PHE A 140 9.10 10.10 -9.49
CA PHE A 140 9.08 9.45 -10.80
C PHE A 140 8.19 10.26 -11.75
N ASN A 141 8.66 10.50 -12.97
CA ASN A 141 7.96 11.26 -14.01
C ASN A 141 7.41 12.65 -13.58
N CYS A 142 8.08 13.31 -12.62
CA CYS A 142 7.68 14.62 -12.09
C CYS A 142 8.52 15.80 -12.63
N LYS A 143 9.21 15.65 -13.77
CA LYS A 143 10.08 16.70 -14.30
C LYS A 143 9.32 18.02 -14.53
N ASN A 144 9.94 19.11 -14.10
CA ASN A 144 9.44 20.49 -14.11
C ASN A 144 8.29 20.80 -13.14
N GLU A 145 7.96 19.87 -12.23
CA GLU A 145 7.01 20.16 -11.16
C GLU A 145 7.65 21.00 -10.05
N ASN A 146 6.85 21.91 -9.50
CA ASN A 146 7.23 22.72 -8.35
C ASN A 146 6.53 22.16 -7.11
N ILE A 147 7.30 21.61 -6.18
CA ILE A 147 6.78 21.03 -4.95
C ILE A 147 7.15 21.90 -3.75
N GLU A 148 6.38 21.79 -2.68
CA GLU A 148 6.59 22.54 -1.44
C GLU A 148 6.67 21.56 -0.26
N LEU A 149 7.87 21.38 0.27
CA LEU A 149 8.10 20.60 1.48
C LEU A 149 7.80 21.46 2.71
N LYS A 150 7.08 20.89 3.67
CA LYS A 150 6.78 21.52 4.96
C LYS A 150 7.10 20.55 6.08
N LEU A 151 7.85 21.03 7.08
CA LEU A 151 8.10 20.32 8.32
C LEU A 151 7.26 20.96 9.42
N TYR A 152 6.52 20.14 10.16
CA TYR A 152 5.71 20.58 11.28
C TYR A 152 6.18 19.90 12.56
N ASP A 153 6.19 20.65 13.66
CA ASP A 153 6.12 20.08 15.00
C ASP A 153 4.71 20.31 15.55
N SER A 154 3.97 19.22 15.67
CA SER A 154 2.56 19.21 16.04
C SER A 154 1.70 20.07 15.09
N ARG A 155 1.50 21.35 15.42
CA ARG A 155 0.76 22.32 14.59
C ARG A 155 1.61 23.52 14.16
N SER A 156 2.83 23.61 14.65
CA SER A 156 3.75 24.70 14.33
C SER A 156 4.53 24.34 13.07
N LEU A 157 4.56 25.24 12.09
CA LEU A 157 5.40 25.09 10.90
C LEU A 157 6.85 25.43 11.27
N LEU A 158 7.73 24.43 11.23
CA LEU A 158 9.16 24.60 11.54
C LEU A 158 9.97 24.98 10.30
N HIS A 159 9.69 24.34 9.16
CA HIS A 159 10.43 24.59 7.92
C HIS A 159 9.53 24.57 6.71
N LYS A 160 9.91 25.33 5.68
CA LYS A 160 9.19 25.41 4.41
C LYS A 160 10.17 25.64 3.26
N GLN A 161 10.16 24.74 2.28
CA GLN A 161 11.08 24.82 1.13
C GLN A 161 10.40 24.46 -0.18
N LYS A 162 10.61 25.32 -1.18
CA LYS A 162 10.22 25.03 -2.57
C LYS A 162 11.33 24.25 -3.25
N ILE A 163 10.97 23.19 -3.94
CA ILE A 163 11.89 22.32 -4.67
C ILE A 163 11.38 22.21 -6.09
N ILE A 164 12.26 22.41 -7.07
CA ILE A 164 11.97 22.23 -8.48
C ILE A 164 12.51 20.88 -8.91
N ILE A 165 11.63 19.99 -9.34
CA ILE A 165 12.01 18.67 -9.83
C ILE A 165 12.57 18.83 -11.23
N ASN A 166 13.85 18.56 -11.43
CA ASN A 166 14.54 18.84 -12.70
C ASN A 166 14.71 17.63 -13.62
N LYS A 167 14.32 16.43 -13.16
CA LYS A 167 14.45 15.14 -13.87
C LYS A 167 13.20 14.30 -13.67
N ASN A 168 12.98 13.30 -14.53
CA ASN A 168 11.87 12.36 -14.38
C ASN A 168 12.07 11.51 -13.13
N ASP A 169 13.25 10.89 -13.00
CA ASP A 169 13.71 10.26 -11.78
C ASP A 169 14.54 11.28 -11.01
N PHE A 170 14.02 11.73 -9.87
CA PHE A 170 14.65 12.75 -9.06
C PHE A 170 14.76 12.26 -7.63
N TYR A 171 15.96 12.44 -7.08
CA TYR A 171 16.27 12.14 -5.69
C TYR A 171 16.92 13.37 -5.07
N PHE A 172 16.40 13.80 -3.92
CA PHE A 172 16.90 14.97 -3.22
C PHE A 172 16.94 14.72 -1.71
N LYS A 173 18.10 14.99 -1.12
CA LYS A 173 18.29 14.98 0.33
C LYS A 173 18.31 16.40 0.84
N LEU A 174 17.45 16.68 1.82
CA LEU A 174 17.40 17.94 2.51
C LEU A 174 17.85 17.78 3.96
N PRO A 175 19.06 18.25 4.32
CA PRO A 175 19.46 18.37 5.71
C PRO A 175 18.80 19.62 6.32
N LEU A 176 18.13 19.44 7.45
CA LEU A 176 17.50 20.46 8.29
C LEU A 176 18.12 20.48 9.69
#